data_AF-A0A6M0IIF5-F1
#
_entry.id   AF-A0A6M0IIF5-F1
#
_cell.length_a   1.000
_cell.length_b   1.000
_cell.length_c   1.000
_cell.angle_alpha   90.00
_cell.angle_beta   90.00
_cell.angle_gamma   90.00
#
_symmetry.space_group_name_H-M   'P 1'
#
loop_
_entity.id
_entity.type
_entity.pdbx_description
1 polymer ?
#
loop_
_entity_poly.entity_id
_entity_poly.type
_entity_poly.pdbx_seq_one_letter_code
_entity_poly.pdbx_strand_id
1 'polypeptide(L)'
;MGFIKEIVDQSTLIEYMSGANNYTWLYFMDGREQLISKSLSYFEKQLPHFIRVHKTALVNPQYIQEWQAPLRRRMAGTVRMSSEVVLPVGRRRWTEVAHTAVTIKLEKIEQVENKRSRSVFYQSEDDTKGSLLQQTIENQWPDCKVHRLNAGVRLPELLGLLPDHELPTLILLDARKSVMSLLTTLQLLKGNARTASIPTLLLVSQKAKSEVEKGYEGKANSVVVLPEQNTAFIHTINQLAHYWLTVMRLPAAN
;
A
#
# COMPACT_ATOMS: atom_id res chain seq x y z
N MET A 1 -13.58 -9.71 33.62
CA MET A 1 -13.15 -10.60 32.53
C MET A 1 -12.94 -9.89 31.17
N GLY A 2 -13.37 -8.62 30.97
CA GLY A 2 -13.24 -7.92 29.67
C GLY A 2 -11.82 -7.44 29.30
N PHE A 3 -11.07 -6.92 30.27
CA PHE A 3 -9.78 -6.25 29.99
C PHE A 3 -8.69 -7.13 29.37
N ILE A 4 -8.58 -8.40 29.78
CA ILE A 4 -7.59 -9.32 29.18
C ILE A 4 -8.00 -9.68 27.75
N LYS A 5 -9.31 -9.78 27.48
CA LYS A 5 -9.82 -10.06 26.13
C LYS A 5 -9.55 -8.87 25.20
N GLU A 6 -9.77 -7.65 25.66
CA GLU A 6 -9.44 -6.42 24.91
C GLU A 6 -7.95 -6.34 24.53
N ILE A 7 -7.05 -6.72 25.45
CA ILE A 7 -5.60 -6.77 25.18
C ILE A 7 -5.26 -7.84 24.13
N VAL A 8 -5.92 -8.99 24.19
CA VAL A 8 -5.75 -10.06 23.19
C VAL A 8 -6.27 -9.59 21.83
N ASP A 9 -7.41 -8.88 21.80
CA ASP A 9 -8.01 -8.31 20.59
C ASP A 9 -7.14 -7.19 19.99
N GLN A 10 -6.39 -6.44 20.82
CA GLN A 10 -5.44 -5.38 20.42
C GLN A 10 -3.98 -5.85 20.34
N SER A 11 -3.74 -7.16 20.30
CA SER A 11 -2.40 -7.75 20.34
C SER A 11 -1.46 -7.32 19.20
N THR A 12 -2.01 -6.82 18.09
CA THR A 12 -1.24 -6.26 16.98
C THR A 12 -0.47 -4.98 17.34
N LEU A 13 -0.92 -4.23 18.36
CA LEU A 13 -0.26 -3.01 18.84
C LEU A 13 0.88 -3.29 19.83
N ILE A 14 0.99 -4.53 20.31
CA ILE A 14 2.00 -4.93 21.29
C ILE A 14 3.27 -5.34 20.53
N GLU A 15 4.37 -4.68 20.87
CA GLU A 15 5.68 -4.89 20.28
C GLU A 15 6.37 -6.11 20.90
N TYR A 16 6.44 -6.14 22.23
CA TYR A 16 7.00 -7.25 22.98
C TYR A 16 6.44 -7.30 24.40
N MET A 17 6.72 -8.40 25.09
CA MET A 17 6.34 -8.62 26.47
C MET A 17 7.52 -9.13 27.28
N SER A 18 7.68 -8.61 28.50
CA SER A 18 8.73 -9.00 29.44
C SER A 18 8.15 -9.68 30.68
N GLY A 19 8.65 -10.86 31.00
CA GLY A 19 8.18 -11.66 32.14
C GLY A 19 8.88 -11.30 33.44
N ALA A 20 8.09 -10.98 34.47
CA ALA A 20 8.50 -10.77 35.86
C ALA A 20 7.76 -11.74 36.79
N ASN A 21 8.18 -13.01 36.79
CA ASN A 21 7.53 -14.12 37.51
C ASN A 21 6.06 -14.32 37.10
N ASN A 22 5.13 -14.02 38.00
CA ASN A 22 3.68 -14.14 37.79
C ASN A 22 3.07 -12.92 37.08
N TYR A 23 3.90 -11.94 36.76
CA TYR A 23 3.51 -10.73 36.05
C TYR A 23 4.19 -10.65 34.69
N THR A 24 3.54 -9.93 33.77
CA THR A 24 4.05 -9.66 32.44
C THR A 24 3.86 -8.18 32.13
N TRP A 25 4.96 -7.53 31.76
CA TRP A 25 4.92 -6.21 31.15
C TRP A 25 4.61 -6.34 29.66
N LEU A 26 3.67 -5.55 29.17
CA LEU A 26 3.32 -5.38 27.76
C LEU A 26 3.88 -4.05 27.29
N TYR A 27 4.63 -4.06 26.20
CA TYR A 27 5.22 -2.86 25.60
C TYR A 27 4.57 -2.63 24.24
N PHE A 28 3.93 -1.47 24.08
CA PHE A 28 3.19 -1.10 22.88
C PHE A 28 4.04 -0.23 21.94
N MET A 29 3.66 -0.22 20.66
CA MET A 29 4.35 0.55 19.62
C MET A 29 4.35 2.07 19.83
N ASP A 30 3.40 2.59 20.58
CA ASP A 30 3.31 4.01 20.94
C ASP A 30 4.10 4.37 22.20
N GLY A 31 4.89 3.44 22.72
CA GLY A 31 5.70 3.60 23.92
C GLY A 31 4.93 3.39 25.23
N ARG A 32 3.64 3.05 25.19
CA ARG A 32 2.91 2.70 26.41
C ARG A 32 3.39 1.37 26.98
N GLU A 33 3.36 1.27 28.30
CA GLU A 33 3.73 0.07 29.05
C GLU A 33 2.58 -0.35 29.98
N GLN A 34 2.35 -1.65 30.13
CA GLN A 34 1.30 -2.14 31.02
C GLN A 34 1.67 -3.44 31.74
N LEU A 35 1.51 -3.46 33.06
CA LEU A 35 1.75 -4.64 33.88
C LEU A 35 0.47 -5.46 34.08
N ILE A 36 0.54 -6.75 33.76
CA ILE A 36 -0.56 -7.71 33.93
C ILE A 36 -0.18 -8.82 34.90
N SER A 37 -1.08 -9.21 35.79
CA SER A 37 -0.94 -10.35 36.73
C SER A 37 -1.15 -11.72 36.07
N LYS A 38 -0.59 -11.90 34.88
CA LYS A 38 -0.53 -13.17 34.15
C LYS A 38 0.91 -13.44 33.74
N SER A 39 1.29 -14.72 33.76
CA SER A 39 2.64 -15.13 33.38
C SER A 39 2.82 -15.05 31.86
N LEU A 40 4.08 -14.96 31.43
CA LEU A 40 4.42 -14.91 30.01
C LEU A 40 3.95 -16.18 29.26
N SER A 41 3.90 -17.34 29.95
CA SER A 41 3.36 -18.59 29.40
C SER A 41 1.84 -18.61 29.25
N TYR A 42 1.11 -17.74 29.95
CA TYR A 42 -0.32 -17.54 29.70
C TYR A 42 -0.51 -16.85 28.34
N PHE A 43 0.23 -15.77 28.09
CA PHE A 43 0.15 -15.03 26.82
C PHE A 43 0.64 -15.84 25.62
N GLU A 44 1.71 -16.62 25.78
CA GLU A 44 2.22 -17.54 24.74
C GLU A 44 1.14 -18.52 24.24
N LYS A 45 0.19 -18.92 25.10
CA LYS A 45 -0.94 -19.79 24.70
C LYS A 45 -2.10 -19.03 24.04
N GLN A 46 -2.31 -17.77 24.43
CA GLN A 46 -3.43 -16.95 23.95
C GLN A 46 -3.07 -16.20 22.65
N LEU A 47 -1.79 -15.97 22.40
CA LEU A 47 -1.27 -15.17 21.29
C LEU A 47 -0.34 -16.03 20.42
N PRO A 48 -0.90 -16.91 19.56
CA PRO A 48 -0.09 -17.85 18.77
C PRO A 48 0.80 -17.18 17.73
N HIS A 49 0.54 -15.93 17.39
CA HIS A 49 1.35 -15.14 16.47
C HIS A 49 2.58 -14.50 17.14
N PHE A 50 2.67 -14.54 18.47
CA PHE A 50 3.87 -14.12 19.20
C PHE A 50 4.86 -15.27 19.30
N ILE A 51 6.16 -14.96 19.17
CA ILE A 51 7.21 -15.95 19.39
C ILE A 51 7.90 -15.72 20.72
N ARG A 52 8.05 -16.79 21.48
CA ARG A 52 8.77 -16.74 22.75
C ARG A 52 10.25 -16.90 22.46
N VAL A 53 11.01 -15.82 22.61
CA VAL A 53 12.45 -15.78 22.27
C VAL A 53 13.33 -16.15 23.46
N HIS A 54 12.87 -15.89 24.69
CA HIS A 54 13.61 -16.17 25.92
C HIS A 54 12.70 -16.50 27.10
N LYS A 55 13.26 -17.03 28.19
CA LYS A 55 12.48 -17.30 29.43
C LYS A 55 11.80 -16.04 29.98
N THR A 56 12.33 -14.86 29.69
CA THR A 56 11.77 -13.56 30.11
C THR A 56 11.19 -12.73 28.97
N ALA A 57 11.19 -13.20 27.72
CA ALA A 57 10.77 -12.36 26.59
C ALA A 57 9.91 -13.13 25.58
N LEU A 58 8.78 -12.53 25.22
CA LEU A 58 7.85 -12.93 24.17
C LEU A 58 7.73 -11.73 23.22
N VAL A 59 7.96 -11.90 21.93
CA VAL A 59 8.02 -10.78 20.98
C VAL A 59 6.99 -10.96 19.88
N ASN A 60 6.47 -9.86 19.37
CA ASN A 60 5.72 -9.87 18.12
C ASN A 60 6.73 -9.87 16.97
N PRO A 61 6.77 -10.94 16.16
CA PRO A 61 7.74 -11.06 15.07
C PRO A 61 7.65 -9.94 14.02
N GLN A 62 6.48 -9.30 13.87
CA GLN A 62 6.28 -8.20 12.92
C GLN A 62 7.13 -6.97 13.23
N TYR A 63 7.60 -6.83 14.47
CA TYR A 63 8.40 -5.68 14.90
C TYR A 63 9.89 -6.00 15.05
N ILE A 64 10.34 -7.19 14.66
CA ILE A 64 11.78 -7.51 14.61
C ILE A 64 12.40 -6.77 13.43
N GLN A 65 13.42 -5.95 13.69
CA GLN A 65 14.25 -5.31 12.68
C GLN A 65 15.48 -6.14 12.32
N GLU A 66 16.17 -6.64 13.35
CA GLU A 66 17.41 -7.40 13.20
C GLU A 66 17.45 -8.57 14.18
N TRP A 67 18.17 -9.63 13.79
CA TRP A 67 18.48 -10.75 14.66
C TRP A 67 19.93 -11.16 14.43
N GLN A 68 20.68 -11.33 15.51
CA GLN A 68 22.09 -11.65 15.46
C GLN A 68 22.35 -12.98 16.13
N ALA A 69 23.03 -13.87 15.39
CA ALA A 69 23.41 -15.17 15.88
C ALA A 69 24.39 -15.02 17.07
N PRO A 70 24.39 -15.95 18.02
CA PRO A 70 25.37 -15.94 19.09
C PRO A 70 26.79 -16.01 18.50
N LEU A 71 27.67 -15.08 18.89
CA LEU A 71 29.09 -15.07 18.47
C LEU A 71 29.87 -16.32 18.89
N ARG A 72 29.36 -17.07 19.87
CA ARG A 72 29.93 -18.33 20.39
C ARG A 72 28.82 -19.32 20.69
N ARG A 73 29.06 -20.63 20.48
CA ARG A 73 28.08 -21.73 20.72
C ARG A 73 27.42 -21.76 22.12
N ARG A 74 28.00 -21.08 23.13
CA ARG A 74 27.45 -21.01 24.49
C ARG A 74 26.67 -19.71 24.81
N MET A 75 26.67 -18.71 23.95
CA MET A 75 26.00 -17.43 24.18
C MET A 75 24.55 -17.43 23.68
N ALA A 76 23.75 -16.48 24.15
CA ALA A 76 22.44 -16.17 23.58
C ALA A 76 22.63 -15.37 22.29
N GLY A 77 21.71 -15.53 21.33
CA GLY A 77 21.57 -14.59 20.22
C GLY A 77 20.84 -13.33 20.70
N THR A 78 20.62 -12.37 19.81
CA THR A 78 19.82 -11.17 20.12
C THR A 78 18.82 -10.90 19.00
N VAL A 79 17.68 -10.31 19.36
CA VAL A 79 16.74 -9.67 18.42
C VAL A 79 16.65 -8.19 18.78
N ARG A 80 16.65 -7.32 17.78
CA ARG A 80 16.38 -5.88 17.94
C ARG A 80 14.98 -5.59 17.43
N MET A 81 14.19 -4.95 18.28
CA MET A 81 12.81 -4.54 17.99
C MET A 81 12.79 -3.19 17.28
N SER A 82 11.62 -2.77 16.78
CA SER A 82 11.43 -1.47 16.11
C SER A 82 11.64 -0.25 17.01
N SER A 83 11.47 -0.40 18.32
CA SER A 83 11.81 0.58 19.35
C SER A 83 13.31 0.62 19.68
N GLU A 84 14.16 -0.05 18.89
CA GLU A 84 15.60 -0.24 19.12
C GLU A 84 15.94 -1.06 20.39
N VAL A 85 14.94 -1.57 21.11
CA VAL A 85 15.13 -2.47 22.26
C VAL A 85 15.75 -3.78 21.80
N VAL A 86 16.80 -4.23 22.50
CA VAL A 86 17.50 -5.49 22.23
C VAL A 86 17.11 -6.54 23.27
N LEU A 87 16.56 -7.66 22.81
CA LEU A 87 16.15 -8.79 23.66
C LEU A 87 17.01 -10.03 23.38
N PRO A 88 17.40 -10.79 24.42
CA PRO A 88 18.17 -12.01 24.23
C PRO A 88 17.30 -13.12 23.61
N VAL A 89 17.92 -13.98 22.82
CA VAL A 89 17.31 -15.19 22.26
C VAL A 89 17.97 -16.42 22.86
N GLY A 90 17.17 -17.26 23.51
CA GLY A 90 17.64 -18.52 24.09
C GLY A 90 18.16 -19.46 23.01
N ARG A 91 19.30 -20.11 23.25
CA ARG A 91 19.97 -21.01 22.29
C ARG A 91 19.05 -22.04 21.65
N ARG A 92 18.18 -22.68 22.45
CA ARG A 92 17.23 -23.72 21.98
C ARG A 92 16.10 -23.16 21.10
N ARG A 93 15.88 -21.85 21.13
CA ARG A 93 14.83 -21.14 20.40
C ARG A 93 15.40 -20.38 19.19
N TRP A 94 16.73 -20.35 19.04
CA TRP A 94 17.40 -19.60 17.96
C TRP A 94 16.95 -20.05 16.57
N THR A 95 16.87 -21.36 16.31
CA THR A 95 16.49 -21.87 14.99
C THR A 95 15.07 -21.45 14.60
N GLU A 96 14.13 -21.53 15.54
CA GLU A 96 12.74 -21.10 15.36
C GLU A 96 12.65 -19.59 15.12
N VAL A 97 13.29 -18.79 15.97
CA VAL A 97 13.30 -17.32 15.87
C VAL A 97 13.96 -16.85 14.57
N ALA A 98 15.09 -17.45 14.19
CA ALA A 98 15.77 -17.12 12.94
C ALA A 98 14.93 -17.49 11.72
N HIS A 99 14.28 -18.67 11.73
CA HIS A 99 13.38 -19.05 10.64
C HIS A 99 12.20 -18.09 10.53
N THR A 100 11.48 -17.83 11.62
CA THR A 100 10.34 -16.91 11.63
C THR A 100 10.75 -15.49 11.24
N ALA A 101 11.88 -14.98 11.73
CA ALA A 101 12.36 -13.65 11.37
C ALA A 101 12.80 -13.56 9.90
N VAL A 102 13.42 -14.61 9.35
CA VAL A 102 13.72 -14.71 7.91
C VAL A 102 12.43 -14.77 7.10
N THR A 103 11.47 -15.64 7.45
CA THR A 103 10.18 -15.75 6.76
C THR A 103 9.46 -14.42 6.75
N ILE A 104 9.38 -13.71 7.87
CA ILE A 104 8.73 -12.39 7.94
C ILE A 104 9.52 -11.32 7.22
N LYS A 105 10.86 -11.38 7.21
CA LYS A 105 11.66 -10.47 6.39
C LYS A 105 11.44 -10.74 4.90
N LEU A 106 11.33 -12.00 4.49
CA LEU A 106 11.00 -12.39 3.12
C LEU A 106 9.58 -11.98 2.76
N GLU A 107 8.58 -12.22 3.62
CA GLU A 107 7.20 -11.74 3.46
C GLU A 107 7.14 -10.20 3.41
N LYS A 108 7.92 -9.50 4.23
CA LYS A 108 8.05 -8.03 4.18
C LYS A 108 8.75 -7.58 2.90
N ILE A 109 9.77 -8.28 2.41
CA ILE A 109 10.45 -7.96 1.15
C ILE A 109 9.50 -8.20 -0.03
N GLU A 110 8.80 -9.34 -0.06
CA GLU A 110 7.76 -9.64 -1.05
C GLU A 110 6.60 -8.63 -0.96
N GLN A 111 6.20 -8.19 0.24
CA GLN A 111 5.20 -7.14 0.43
C GLN A 111 5.71 -5.74 0.09
N VAL A 112 6.99 -5.42 0.28
CA VAL A 112 7.59 -4.13 -0.11
C VAL A 112 7.78 -4.06 -1.63
N GLU A 113 8.15 -5.18 -2.27
CA GLU A 113 8.16 -5.29 -3.74
C GLU A 113 6.73 -5.29 -4.33
N ASN A 114 5.73 -5.82 -3.62
CA ASN A 114 4.30 -5.72 -4.01
C ASN A 114 3.59 -4.42 -3.59
N LYS A 115 4.21 -3.53 -2.82
CA LYS A 115 3.55 -2.33 -2.29
C LYS A 115 4.30 -1.04 -2.64
N ARG A 116 4.60 -0.83 -3.92
CA ARG A 116 4.37 0.50 -4.49
C ARG A 116 2.89 0.57 -4.84
N SER A 117 2.08 1.16 -3.96
CA SER A 117 0.65 1.32 -4.25
C SER A 117 0.53 2.16 -5.52
N ARG A 118 0.02 1.54 -6.58
CA ARG A 118 -0.11 2.18 -7.89
C ARG A 118 -1.14 3.29 -7.76
N SER A 119 -0.78 4.49 -8.17
CA SER A 119 -1.69 5.62 -8.15
C SER A 119 -2.23 5.88 -9.55
N VAL A 120 -3.55 5.93 -9.67
CA VAL A 120 -4.27 6.30 -10.90
C VAL A 120 -4.94 7.64 -10.64
N PHE A 121 -4.64 8.63 -11.46
CA PHE A 121 -5.31 9.92 -11.40
C PHE A 121 -6.43 9.94 -12.43
N TYR A 122 -7.65 10.27 -12.01
CA TYR A 122 -8.82 10.36 -12.87
C TYR A 122 -9.43 11.74 -12.76
N GLN A 123 -9.34 12.54 -13.84
CA GLN A 123 -9.94 13.87 -13.90
C GLN A 123 -11.26 13.82 -14.65
N SER A 124 -12.35 14.18 -13.98
CA SER A 124 -13.70 14.17 -14.57
C SER A 124 -14.63 15.19 -13.93
N GLU A 125 -15.62 15.61 -14.72
CA GLU A 125 -16.74 16.44 -14.31
C GLU A 125 -18.01 15.62 -14.00
N ASP A 126 -17.89 14.29 -13.97
CA ASP A 126 -18.98 13.36 -13.70
C ASP A 126 -18.66 12.55 -12.43
N ASP A 127 -19.15 13.04 -11.28
CA ASP A 127 -18.88 12.43 -9.98
C ASP A 127 -19.46 11.01 -9.87
N THR A 128 -20.62 10.76 -10.48
CA THR A 128 -21.26 9.43 -10.52
C THR A 128 -20.38 8.43 -11.27
N LYS A 129 -19.93 8.79 -12.48
CA LYS A 129 -19.04 7.93 -13.26
C LYS A 129 -17.68 7.78 -12.60
N GLY A 130 -17.18 8.84 -11.96
CA GLY A 130 -15.96 8.76 -11.17
C GLY A 130 -16.06 7.81 -10.00
N SER A 131 -17.15 7.82 -9.25
CA SER A 131 -17.40 6.89 -8.16
C SER A 131 -17.45 5.45 -8.65
N LEU A 132 -18.14 5.20 -9.77
CA LEU A 132 -18.19 3.88 -10.40
C LEU A 132 -16.81 3.41 -10.83
N LEU A 133 -16.02 4.26 -11.48
CA LEU A 133 -14.65 3.94 -11.91
C LEU A 133 -13.76 3.60 -10.71
N GLN A 134 -13.79 4.44 -9.67
CA GLN A 134 -13.01 4.21 -8.47
C GLN A 134 -13.36 2.87 -7.81
N GLN A 135 -14.65 2.62 -7.56
CA GLN A 135 -15.10 1.36 -6.98
C GLN A 135 -14.71 0.16 -7.85
N THR A 136 -14.87 0.27 -9.17
CA THR A 136 -14.54 -0.81 -10.11
C THR A 136 -13.05 -1.18 -10.03
N ILE A 137 -12.17 -0.18 -10.06
CA ILE A 137 -10.72 -0.40 -10.03
C ILE A 137 -10.27 -0.87 -8.64
N GLU A 138 -10.65 -0.17 -7.57
CA GLU A 138 -10.14 -0.47 -6.21
C GLU A 138 -10.64 -1.83 -5.70
N ASN A 139 -11.82 -2.29 -6.12
CA ASN A 139 -12.32 -3.62 -5.76
C ASN A 139 -11.55 -4.76 -6.46
N GLN A 140 -11.11 -4.55 -7.69
CA GLN A 140 -10.46 -5.59 -8.50
C GLN A 140 -8.92 -5.53 -8.45
N TRP A 141 -8.36 -4.35 -8.14
CA TRP A 141 -6.93 -4.11 -7.94
C TRP A 141 -6.70 -3.39 -6.60
N PRO A 142 -6.67 -4.11 -5.46
CA PRO A 142 -6.54 -3.53 -4.13
C PRO A 142 -5.25 -2.72 -3.91
N ASP A 143 -4.20 -3.04 -4.66
CA ASP A 143 -2.91 -2.33 -4.61
C ASP A 143 -2.91 -1.02 -5.42
N CYS A 144 -4.01 -0.73 -6.11
CA CYS A 144 -4.19 0.44 -6.95
C CYS A 144 -5.17 1.42 -6.31
N LYS A 145 -4.71 2.65 -6.03
CA LYS A 145 -5.54 3.72 -5.48
C LYS A 145 -5.95 4.70 -6.59
N VAL A 146 -7.23 5.05 -6.64
CA VAL A 146 -7.75 6.01 -7.61
C VAL A 146 -7.95 7.38 -6.95
N HIS A 147 -7.25 8.39 -7.46
CA HIS A 147 -7.37 9.78 -7.04
C HIS A 147 -8.27 10.52 -8.02
N ARG A 148 -9.50 10.81 -7.59
CA ARG A 148 -10.47 11.57 -8.39
C ARG A 148 -10.17 13.06 -8.30
N LEU A 149 -10.10 13.72 -9.45
CA LEU A 149 -9.83 15.15 -9.58
C LEU A 149 -11.02 15.82 -10.25
N ASN A 150 -11.44 16.95 -9.70
CA ASN A 150 -12.52 17.75 -10.26
C ASN A 150 -12.05 18.62 -11.45
N ALA A 151 -13.00 19.21 -12.16
CA ALA A 151 -12.77 20.06 -13.34
C ALA A 151 -11.80 21.23 -13.09
N GLY A 152 -11.83 21.81 -11.89
CA GLY A 152 -11.06 22.99 -11.53
C GLY A 152 -9.59 22.72 -11.22
N VAL A 153 -9.20 21.44 -11.09
CA VAL A 153 -7.81 21.08 -10.82
C VAL A 153 -6.95 21.28 -12.06
N ARG A 154 -5.91 22.09 -11.90
CA ARG A 154 -4.83 22.27 -12.87
C ARG A 154 -3.84 21.11 -12.71
N LEU A 155 -4.15 19.98 -13.32
CA LEU A 155 -3.38 18.74 -13.15
C LEU A 155 -1.86 18.90 -13.40
N PRO A 156 -1.38 19.60 -14.44
CA PRO A 156 0.06 19.78 -14.64
C PRO A 156 0.75 20.52 -13.49
N GLU A 157 0.09 21.51 -12.91
CA GLU A 157 0.59 22.28 -11.76
C GLU A 157 0.61 21.41 -10.50
N LEU A 158 -0.47 20.66 -10.25
CA LEU A 158 -0.53 19.70 -9.14
C LEU A 158 0.61 18.68 -9.22
N LEU A 159 0.80 18.03 -10.37
CA LEU A 159 1.88 17.05 -10.55
C LEU A 159 3.26 17.69 -10.42
N GLY A 160 3.41 18.96 -10.80
CA GLY A 160 4.64 19.72 -10.59
C GLY A 160 5.02 19.89 -9.11
N LEU A 161 4.05 19.88 -8.21
CA LEU A 161 4.23 20.07 -6.76
C LEU A 161 4.39 18.76 -5.98
N LEU A 162 3.91 17.63 -6.52
CA LEU A 162 4.03 16.32 -5.87
C LEU A 162 5.50 15.85 -5.91
N PRO A 163 5.99 15.09 -4.91
CA PRO A 163 7.27 14.39 -5.00
C PRO A 163 7.20 13.21 -6.01
N ASP A 164 8.35 12.76 -6.55
CA ASP A 164 8.37 11.77 -7.64
C ASP A 164 7.68 10.44 -7.27
N HIS A 165 7.83 9.99 -6.03
CA HIS A 165 7.20 8.76 -5.52
C HIS A 165 5.67 8.86 -5.32
N GLU A 166 5.10 10.07 -5.40
CA GLU A 166 3.65 10.31 -5.36
C GLU A 166 3.06 10.54 -6.77
N LEU A 167 3.87 10.54 -7.83
CA LEU A 167 3.37 10.69 -9.19
C LEU A 167 2.51 9.49 -9.58
N PRO A 168 1.43 9.71 -10.34
CA PRO A 168 0.58 8.63 -10.81
C PRO A 168 1.32 7.73 -11.79
N THR A 169 1.03 6.44 -11.71
CA THR A 169 1.46 5.44 -12.71
C THR A 169 0.59 5.46 -13.97
N LEU A 170 -0.60 6.08 -13.89
CA LEU A 170 -1.56 6.19 -14.99
C LEU A 170 -2.45 7.42 -14.80
N ILE A 171 -2.71 8.16 -15.87
CA ILE A 171 -3.63 9.30 -15.88
C ILE A 171 -4.79 9.00 -16.84
N LEU A 172 -5.99 9.24 -16.35
CA LEU A 172 -7.25 9.10 -17.09
C LEU A 172 -7.92 10.48 -17.17
N LEU A 173 -8.06 11.03 -18.39
CA LEU A 173 -8.67 12.34 -18.64
C LEU A 173 -10.05 12.17 -19.26
N ASP A 174 -11.12 12.47 -18.53
CA ASP A 174 -12.50 12.33 -18.99
C ASP A 174 -13.00 13.55 -19.76
N ALA A 175 -12.78 13.55 -21.07
CA ALA A 175 -13.07 14.65 -21.97
C ALA A 175 -14.53 14.69 -22.44
N ARG A 176 -15.41 13.83 -21.92
CA ARG A 176 -16.80 13.71 -22.39
C ARG A 176 -17.60 15.01 -22.25
N LYS A 177 -17.33 15.82 -21.22
CA LYS A 177 -18.01 17.11 -20.97
C LYS A 177 -17.21 18.33 -21.41
N SER A 178 -15.88 18.29 -21.30
CA SER A 178 -14.99 19.44 -21.56
C SER A 178 -13.75 19.07 -22.37
N VAL A 179 -13.95 18.77 -23.65
CA VAL A 179 -12.89 18.31 -24.58
C VAL A 179 -11.72 19.28 -24.65
N MET A 180 -11.96 20.56 -24.97
CA MET A 180 -10.89 21.53 -25.23
C MET A 180 -9.99 21.77 -24.02
N SER A 181 -10.59 21.79 -22.83
CA SER A 181 -9.85 21.93 -21.57
C SER A 181 -8.91 20.74 -21.36
N LEU A 182 -9.41 19.51 -21.54
CA LEU A 182 -8.60 18.32 -21.31
C LEU A 182 -7.57 18.04 -22.41
N LEU A 183 -7.81 18.46 -23.65
CA LEU A 183 -6.77 18.44 -24.69
C LEU A 183 -5.62 19.39 -24.33
N THR A 184 -5.92 20.57 -23.78
CA THR A 184 -4.89 21.51 -23.29
C THR A 184 -4.10 20.88 -22.14
N THR A 185 -4.79 20.26 -21.18
CA THR A 185 -4.15 19.51 -20.08
C THR A 185 -3.23 18.40 -20.61
N LEU A 186 -3.70 17.61 -21.59
CA LEU A 186 -2.92 16.54 -22.21
C LEU A 186 -1.63 17.10 -22.85
N GLN A 187 -1.73 18.18 -23.62
CA GLN A 187 -0.57 18.81 -24.27
C GLN A 187 0.45 19.30 -23.24
N LEU A 188 0.00 19.92 -22.14
CA LEU A 188 0.87 20.38 -21.06
C LEU A 188 1.56 19.20 -20.36
N LEU A 189 0.85 18.12 -20.08
CA LEU A 189 1.41 16.90 -19.48
C LEU A 189 2.48 16.26 -20.38
N LYS A 190 2.20 16.17 -21.68
CA LYS A 190 3.10 15.55 -22.66
C LYS A 190 4.25 16.45 -23.10
N GLY A 191 4.15 17.76 -22.88
CA GLY A 191 5.22 18.74 -23.11
C GLY A 191 6.23 18.86 -21.97
N ASN A 192 5.91 18.37 -20.77
CA ASN A 192 6.78 18.45 -19.60
C ASN A 192 7.58 17.15 -19.41
N ALA A 193 8.91 17.26 -19.37
CA ALA A 193 9.82 16.12 -19.26
C ALA A 193 9.56 15.22 -18.04
N ARG A 194 9.05 15.79 -16.93
CA ARG A 194 8.74 15.05 -15.71
C ARG A 194 7.48 14.18 -15.83
N THR A 195 6.49 14.64 -16.59
CA THR A 195 5.17 13.99 -16.68
C THR A 195 4.93 13.30 -18.02
N ALA A 196 5.74 13.57 -19.04
CA ALA A 196 5.55 13.05 -20.40
C ALA A 196 5.59 11.53 -20.48
N SER A 197 6.39 10.88 -19.61
CA SER A 197 6.51 9.43 -19.52
C SER A 197 5.28 8.75 -18.90
N ILE A 198 4.48 9.48 -18.12
CA ILE A 198 3.30 8.92 -17.46
C ILE A 198 2.25 8.58 -18.52
N PRO A 199 1.78 7.32 -18.63
CA PRO A 199 0.73 6.96 -19.57
C PRO A 199 -0.54 7.77 -19.31
N THR A 200 -1.05 8.41 -20.36
CA THR A 200 -2.22 9.29 -20.29
C THR A 200 -3.24 8.84 -21.31
N LEU A 201 -4.43 8.46 -20.83
CA LEU A 201 -5.54 8.04 -21.66
C LEU A 201 -6.57 9.16 -21.71
N LEU A 202 -7.07 9.43 -22.92
CA LEU A 202 -8.16 10.36 -23.13
C LEU A 202 -9.46 9.57 -23.26
N LEU A 203 -10.45 9.86 -22.42
CA LEU A 203 -11.75 9.21 -22.45
C LEU A 203 -12.75 10.14 -23.12
N VAL A 204 -13.39 9.69 -24.19
CA VAL A 204 -14.28 10.51 -25.02
C VAL A 204 -15.67 9.89 -25.14
N SER A 205 -16.65 10.69 -25.58
CA SER A 205 -18.01 10.20 -25.80
C SER A 205 -18.10 9.49 -27.15
N GLN A 206 -19.14 8.67 -27.33
CA GLN A 206 -19.38 7.93 -28.58
C GLN A 206 -19.59 8.82 -29.81
N LYS A 207 -19.91 10.10 -29.62
CA LYS A 207 -20.15 11.06 -30.71
C LYS A 207 -18.89 11.82 -31.14
N ALA A 208 -17.77 11.62 -30.44
CA ALA A 208 -16.60 12.47 -30.52
C ALA A 208 -15.62 12.01 -31.62
N LYS A 209 -15.96 12.23 -32.90
CA LYS A 209 -15.12 11.83 -34.04
C LYS A 209 -13.82 12.65 -34.14
N SER A 210 -13.92 13.98 -34.15
CA SER A 210 -12.76 14.86 -34.32
C SER A 210 -11.80 14.84 -33.12
N GLU A 211 -12.35 14.47 -31.96
CA GLU A 211 -11.65 14.41 -30.68
C GLU A 211 -10.72 13.20 -30.60
N VAL A 212 -11.04 12.12 -31.31
CA VAL A 212 -10.15 10.96 -31.42
C VAL A 212 -8.84 11.36 -32.09
N GLU A 213 -8.93 12.02 -33.24
CA GLU A 213 -7.75 12.51 -33.98
C GLU A 213 -6.94 13.48 -33.13
N LYS A 214 -7.59 14.51 -32.57
CA LYS A 214 -6.96 15.50 -31.69
C LYS A 214 -6.30 14.88 -30.45
N GLY A 215 -6.90 13.81 -29.89
CA GLY A 215 -6.34 13.10 -28.75
C GLY A 215 -4.99 12.46 -29.08
N TYR A 216 -4.90 11.79 -30.23
CA TYR A 216 -3.65 11.19 -30.70
C TYR A 216 -2.62 12.24 -31.13
N GLU A 217 -3.04 13.32 -31.80
CA GLU A 217 -2.17 14.47 -32.11
C GLU A 217 -1.57 15.08 -30.84
N GLY A 218 -2.36 15.14 -29.76
CA GLY A 218 -1.94 15.54 -28.41
C GLY A 218 -1.05 14.52 -27.69
N LYS A 219 -0.66 13.42 -28.34
CA LYS A 219 0.19 12.34 -27.79
C LYS A 219 -0.46 11.55 -26.65
N ALA A 220 -1.79 11.40 -26.64
CA ALA A 220 -2.44 10.42 -25.78
C ALA A 220 -1.91 9.01 -26.09
N ASN A 221 -1.69 8.20 -25.04
CA ASN A 221 -1.27 6.81 -25.22
C ASN A 221 -2.42 5.95 -25.76
N SER A 222 -3.66 6.32 -25.43
CA SER A 222 -4.86 5.73 -26.02
C SER A 222 -6.02 6.72 -25.91
N VAL A 223 -6.92 6.68 -26.89
CA VAL A 223 -8.21 7.37 -26.83
C VAL A 223 -9.31 6.32 -26.71
N VAL A 224 -10.10 6.40 -25.65
CA VAL A 224 -11.08 5.39 -25.29
C VAL A 224 -12.48 5.98 -25.38
N VAL A 225 -13.31 5.36 -26.19
CA VAL A 225 -14.72 5.72 -26.30
C VAL A 225 -15.49 5.07 -25.14
N LEU A 226 -16.09 5.88 -24.27
CA LEU A 226 -16.85 5.37 -23.14
C LEU A 226 -18.36 5.38 -23.41
N PRO A 227 -19.08 4.29 -23.06
CA PRO A 227 -20.54 4.25 -23.12
C PRO A 227 -21.22 5.15 -22.07
N GLU A 228 -22.39 5.68 -22.41
CA GLU A 228 -23.23 6.44 -21.46
C GLU A 228 -23.91 5.53 -20.43
N GLN A 229 -24.31 4.32 -20.81
CA GLN A 229 -24.97 3.38 -19.90
C GLN A 229 -24.00 2.83 -18.85
N ASN A 230 -24.40 2.80 -17.58
CA ASN A 230 -23.53 2.40 -16.46
C ASN A 230 -22.98 0.98 -16.59
N THR A 231 -23.79 0.00 -16.99
CA THR A 231 -23.35 -1.39 -17.17
C THR A 231 -22.25 -1.52 -18.21
N ALA A 232 -22.44 -0.91 -19.39
CA ALA A 232 -21.46 -0.89 -20.47
C ALA A 232 -20.21 -0.07 -20.10
N PHE A 233 -20.37 1.03 -19.37
CA PHE A 233 -19.26 1.82 -18.82
C PHE A 233 -18.38 0.98 -17.90
N ILE A 234 -18.96 0.30 -16.90
CA ILE A 234 -18.22 -0.55 -15.96
C ILE A 234 -17.47 -1.66 -16.70
N HIS A 235 -18.12 -2.30 -17.68
CA HIS A 235 -17.48 -3.31 -18.51
C HIS A 235 -16.25 -2.76 -19.25
N THR A 236 -16.38 -1.57 -19.84
CA THR A 236 -15.28 -0.89 -20.56
C THR A 236 -14.14 -0.51 -19.60
N ILE A 237 -14.46 0.02 -18.42
CA ILE A 237 -13.46 0.36 -17.39
C ILE A 237 -12.73 -0.89 -16.90
N ASN A 238 -13.40 -2.02 -16.69
CA ASN A 238 -12.76 -3.28 -16.31
C ASN A 238 -11.75 -3.75 -17.36
N GLN A 239 -12.12 -3.72 -18.64
CA GLN A 239 -11.23 -4.10 -19.73
C GLN A 239 -10.01 -3.17 -19.82
N LEU A 240 -10.25 -1.87 -19.72
CA LEU A 240 -9.20 -0.85 -19.73
C LEU A 240 -8.24 -1.03 -18.55
N ALA A 241 -8.78 -1.13 -17.34
CA ALA A 241 -7.99 -1.32 -16.12
C ALA A 241 -7.20 -2.63 -16.17
N HIS A 242 -7.82 -3.73 -16.63
CA HIS A 242 -7.10 -4.99 -16.79
C HIS A 242 -5.92 -4.87 -17.76
N TYR A 243 -6.12 -4.23 -18.91
CA TYR A 243 -5.04 -4.02 -19.86
C TYR A 243 -3.90 -3.19 -19.25
N TRP A 244 -4.21 -2.02 -18.69
CA TRP A 244 -3.18 -1.09 -18.22
C TRP A 244 -2.54 -1.47 -16.88
N LEU A 245 -3.29 -2.10 -15.98
CA LEU A 245 -2.84 -2.44 -14.62
C LEU A 245 -2.39 -3.90 -14.49
N THR A 246 -2.73 -4.79 -15.42
CA THR A 246 -2.30 -6.21 -15.35
C THR A 246 -1.39 -6.60 -16.50
N VAL A 247 -1.73 -6.19 -17.73
CA VAL A 247 -1.01 -6.65 -18.93
C VAL A 247 0.21 -5.77 -19.23
N MET A 248 0.08 -4.46 -19.05
CA MET A 248 1.13 -3.50 -19.37
C MET A 248 2.13 -3.30 -18.23
N ARG A 249 3.39 -3.07 -18.61
CA ARG A 249 4.41 -2.58 -17.68
C ARG A 249 4.42 -1.07 -17.69
N LEU A 250 3.87 -0.47 -16.63
CA LEU A 250 3.87 0.97 -16.43
C LEU A 250 5.27 1.44 -15.99
N PRO A 251 5.68 2.67 -16.36
CA PRO A 251 6.90 3.25 -15.81
C PRO A 251 6.79 3.35 -14.29
N ALA A 252 7.87 3.01 -13.60
CA ALA A 252 7.95 3.21 -12.17
C ALA A 252 7.81 4.71 -11.88
N ALA A 253 6.96 5.10 -10.93
CA ALA A 253 7.05 6.42 -10.33
C ALA A 253 8.48 6.56 -9.80
N ASN A 254 9.27 7.49 -10.34
CA ASN A 254 10.71 7.58 -10.01
C ASN A 254 10.91 7.80 -8.52
#